data_AF-A0A8S3ADX7-F1
#
_entry.id   AF-A0A8S3ADX7-F1
#
_cell.length_a   1.000
_cell.length_b   1.000
_cell.length_c   1.000
_cell.angle_alpha   90.00
_cell.angle_beta   90.00
_cell.angle_gamma   90.00
#
_symmetry.space_group_name_H-M   'P 1'
#
loop_
_entity.id
_entity.type
_entity.pdbx_description
1 polymer ?
#
loop_
_entity_poly.entity_id
_entity_poly.type
_entity_poly.pdbx_seq_one_letter_code
_entity_poly.pdbx_strand_id
1 'polypeptide(L)'
;KAKWDPLQYLNLAQYLKVFNEYPRGFNPRVHGPYCPWRHYGKRDLHFGDVKLAEIPAWIARRDKTPMGIYQGGIRTFWKFYRAYLDNKKPNLIWYTQIFVVASLINFVFFAMPDRKQYKWAKYH
;
A
#
# COMPACT_ATOMS: atom_id res chain seq x y z
N LYS A 1 -10.69 -40.39 -3.51
CA LYS A 1 -9.29 -40.01 -3.19
C LYS A 1 -8.82 -39.03 -4.28
N ALA A 2 -8.50 -37.79 -3.95
CA ALA A 2 -8.09 -36.79 -4.95
C ALA A 2 -6.81 -37.27 -5.64
N LYS A 3 -6.85 -37.39 -6.97
CA LYS A 3 -5.73 -37.83 -7.81
C LYS A 3 -4.66 -36.72 -7.79
N TRP A 4 -3.42 -37.06 -7.44
CA TRP A 4 -2.32 -36.10 -7.39
C TRP A 4 -2.01 -35.65 -8.82
N ASP A 5 -2.13 -34.34 -9.09
CA ASP A 5 -1.82 -33.75 -10.39
C ASP A 5 -0.55 -32.89 -10.25
N PRO A 6 0.59 -33.33 -10.81
CA PRO A 6 1.88 -32.64 -10.73
C PRO A 6 1.94 -31.37 -11.59
N LEU A 7 0.83 -30.87 -12.11
CA LEU A 7 0.77 -29.58 -12.82
C LEU A 7 -0.12 -28.56 -12.09
N GLN A 8 -0.67 -28.91 -10.92
CA GLN A 8 -1.48 -27.99 -10.10
C GLN A 8 -0.73 -26.69 -9.75
N TYR A 9 0.57 -26.77 -9.52
CA TYR A 9 1.45 -25.64 -9.19
C TYR A 9 1.85 -24.79 -10.41
N LEU A 10 1.68 -25.30 -11.63
CA LEU A 10 1.87 -24.54 -12.87
C LEU A 10 0.61 -23.76 -13.28
N ASN A 11 -0.48 -23.85 -12.52
CA ASN A 11 -1.66 -23.01 -12.70
C ASN A 11 -1.39 -21.57 -12.23
N LEU A 12 -0.44 -20.91 -12.91
CA LEU A 12 -0.11 -19.50 -12.74
C LEU A 12 -1.33 -18.61 -12.91
N ALA A 13 -2.34 -19.04 -13.68
CA ALA A 13 -3.59 -18.31 -13.85
C ALA A 13 -4.29 -18.06 -12.51
N GLN A 14 -4.20 -18.98 -11.54
CA GLN A 14 -4.80 -18.78 -10.22
C GLN A 14 -4.08 -17.69 -9.41
N TYR A 15 -2.76 -17.56 -9.54
CA TYR A 15 -1.99 -16.49 -8.92
C TYR A 15 -2.11 -15.17 -9.67
N LEU A 16 -2.17 -15.20 -11.00
CA LEU A 16 -2.36 -14.04 -11.87
C LEU A 16 -3.76 -13.43 -11.76
N LYS A 17 -4.77 -14.22 -11.39
CA LYS A 17 -6.12 -13.71 -11.08
C LYS A 17 -6.12 -12.60 -10.04
N VAL A 18 -5.19 -12.65 -9.08
CA VAL A 18 -5.02 -11.60 -8.06
C VAL A 18 -4.61 -10.25 -8.68
N PHE A 19 -4.00 -10.22 -9.87
CA PHE A 19 -3.55 -8.98 -10.51
C PHE A 19 -4.49 -8.51 -11.62
N ASN A 20 -5.30 -9.40 -12.19
CA ASN A 20 -6.09 -9.11 -13.39
C ASN A 20 -7.59 -8.89 -13.13
N GLU A 21 -8.08 -9.15 -11.91
CA GLU A 21 -9.50 -8.95 -11.58
C GLU A 21 -9.78 -7.53 -11.09
N TYR A 22 -10.93 -6.98 -11.50
CA TYR A 22 -11.44 -5.73 -10.95
C TYR A 22 -11.78 -5.88 -9.45
N PRO A 23 -11.72 -4.78 -8.67
CA PRO A 23 -12.14 -4.82 -7.26
C PRO A 23 -13.58 -5.31 -7.12
N ARG A 24 -13.85 -6.14 -6.09
CA ARG A 24 -15.16 -6.77 -5.86
C ARG A 24 -16.33 -5.78 -5.79
N GLY A 25 -16.07 -4.53 -5.39
CA GLY A 25 -17.07 -3.47 -5.32
C GLY A 25 -17.32 -2.72 -6.63
N PHE A 26 -16.55 -2.98 -7.70
CA PHE A 26 -16.68 -2.26 -8.96
C PHE A 26 -17.78 -2.85 -9.83
N ASN A 27 -18.81 -2.04 -10.10
CA ASN A 27 -19.82 -2.28 -11.11
C ASN A 27 -19.71 -1.24 -12.24
N PRO A 28 -19.36 -1.65 -13.49
CA PRO A 28 -19.25 -0.74 -14.63
C PRO A 28 -20.53 0.05 -14.92
N ARG A 29 -21.71 -0.55 -14.66
CA ARG A 29 -23.01 0.10 -14.93
C ARG A 29 -23.30 1.25 -13.97
N VAL A 30 -22.76 1.20 -12.76
CA VAL A 30 -22.96 2.22 -11.71
C VAL A 30 -21.82 3.23 -11.70
N HIS A 31 -20.58 2.79 -11.93
CA HIS A 31 -19.39 3.62 -11.76
C HIS A 31 -18.80 4.17 -13.05
N GLY A 32 -19.25 3.69 -14.22
CA GLY A 32 -18.66 4.04 -15.51
C GLY A 32 -17.27 3.40 -15.70
N PRO A 33 -16.37 4.06 -16.47
CA PRO A 33 -15.01 3.58 -16.69
C PRO A 33 -14.25 3.39 -15.37
N TYR A 34 -13.41 2.35 -15.33
CA TYR A 34 -12.62 2.05 -14.15
C TYR A 34 -11.61 3.17 -13.83
N CYS A 35 -11.77 3.82 -12.69
CA CYS A 35 -10.82 4.77 -12.11
C CYS A 35 -9.93 4.07 -11.06
N PRO A 36 -8.62 3.95 -11.27
CA PRO A 36 -7.76 3.12 -10.42
C PRO A 36 -7.37 3.75 -9.07
N TRP A 37 -7.60 5.04 -8.84
CA TRP A 37 -7.39 5.71 -7.53
C TRP A 37 -8.63 5.73 -6.63
N ARG A 38 -9.81 5.34 -7.15
CA ARG A 38 -11.08 5.36 -6.43
C ARG A 38 -11.26 4.08 -5.60
N HIS A 39 -11.82 4.20 -4.40
CA HIS A 39 -12.27 3.04 -3.63
C HIS A 39 -13.74 2.75 -3.95
N TYR A 40 -14.02 1.53 -4.40
CA TYR A 40 -15.36 1.06 -4.75
C TYR A 40 -16.07 0.29 -3.62
N GLY A 41 -15.39 0.07 -2.49
CA GLY A 41 -15.98 -0.57 -1.32
C GLY A 41 -16.65 0.42 -0.37
N LYS A 42 -17.16 -0.09 0.75
CA LYS A 42 -17.67 0.72 1.86
C LYS A 42 -16.54 1.61 2.39
N ARG A 43 -16.76 2.93 2.38
CA ARG A 43 -15.81 3.90 2.97
C ARG A 43 -15.88 3.80 4.49
N ASP A 44 -14.76 3.48 5.12
CA ASP A 44 -14.57 3.56 6.57
C ASP A 44 -13.99 4.94 6.94
N LEU A 45 -13.88 5.25 8.24
CA LEU A 45 -13.22 6.47 8.71
C LEU A 45 -11.77 6.54 8.24
N HIS A 46 -11.30 7.76 7.95
CA HIS A 46 -9.88 7.99 7.74
C HIS A 46 -9.14 7.74 9.05
N PHE A 47 -7.90 7.28 8.96
CA PHE A 47 -7.10 6.95 10.14
C PHE A 47 -6.99 8.11 11.14
N GLY A 48 -6.93 9.36 10.65
CA GLY A 48 -6.87 10.55 11.51
C GLY A 48 -8.16 10.87 12.26
N ASP A 49 -9.30 10.33 11.83
CA ASP A 49 -10.61 10.56 12.46
C ASP A 49 -10.97 9.45 13.47
N VAL A 50 -10.13 8.42 13.60
CA VAL A 50 -10.38 7.25 14.46
C VAL A 50 -9.89 7.54 15.88
N LYS A 51 -10.74 7.26 16.88
CA LYS A 51 -10.35 7.34 18.28
C LYS A 51 -9.30 6.27 18.59
N LEU A 52 -8.33 6.58 19.46
CA LEU A 52 -7.25 5.66 19.82
C LEU A 52 -7.77 4.29 20.32
N ALA A 53 -8.83 4.28 21.11
CA ALA A 53 -9.46 3.06 21.62
C ALA A 53 -10.13 2.21 20.51
N GLU A 54 -10.50 2.81 19.38
CA GLU A 54 -11.20 2.15 18.27
C GLU A 54 -10.23 1.65 17.18
N ILE A 55 -8.93 1.96 17.29
CA ILE A 55 -7.90 1.53 16.32
C ILE A 55 -7.91 0.02 16.08
N PRO A 56 -7.94 -0.86 17.10
CA PRO A 56 -7.93 -2.30 16.87
C PRO A 56 -9.15 -2.77 16.07
N ALA A 57 -10.33 -2.23 16.39
CA ALA A 57 -11.56 -2.53 15.68
C ALA A 57 -11.53 -1.98 14.24
N TRP A 58 -10.94 -0.81 14.02
CA TRP A 58 -10.77 -0.23 12.69
C TRP A 58 -9.82 -1.07 11.81
N ILE A 59 -8.71 -1.56 12.36
CA ILE A 59 -7.80 -2.48 11.66
C ILE A 59 -8.49 -3.82 11.39
N ALA A 60 -9.32 -4.30 12.32
CA ALA A 60 -10.05 -5.56 12.16
C ALA A 60 -10.98 -5.55 10.94
N ARG A 61 -11.65 -4.41 10.66
CA ARG A 61 -12.58 -4.24 9.52
C ARG A 61 -11.91 -4.16 8.15
N ARG A 62 -10.60 -3.93 8.08
CA ARG A 62 -9.86 -3.82 6.80
C ARG A 62 -9.77 -5.18 6.10
N ASP A 63 -9.90 -5.16 4.77
CA ASP A 63 -9.65 -6.32 3.93
C ASP A 63 -8.15 -6.67 3.93
N LYS A 64 -7.83 -7.80 4.56
CA LYS A 64 -6.47 -8.34 4.70
C LYS A 64 -6.15 -9.39 3.64
N THR A 65 -7.01 -9.58 2.64
CA THR A 65 -6.71 -10.49 1.53
C THR A 65 -5.55 -9.93 0.70
N PRO A 66 -4.71 -10.79 0.07
CA PRO A 66 -3.63 -10.34 -0.81
C PRO A 66 -4.12 -9.39 -1.92
N MET A 67 -5.30 -9.66 -2.45
CA MET A 67 -5.97 -8.81 -3.45
C MET A 67 -6.35 -7.43 -2.87
N GLY A 68 -6.95 -7.41 -1.67
CA GLY A 68 -7.30 -6.16 -0.98
C GLY A 68 -6.07 -5.27 -0.70
N ILE A 69 -4.96 -5.90 -0.30
CA ILE A 69 -3.67 -5.22 -0.08
C ILE A 69 -3.12 -4.67 -1.39
N TYR A 70 -3.07 -5.50 -2.45
CA TYR A 70 -2.59 -5.10 -3.78
C TYR A 70 -3.40 -3.91 -4.33
N GLN A 71 -4.73 -3.99 -4.29
CA GLN A 71 -5.61 -2.91 -4.73
C GLN A 71 -5.47 -1.65 -3.86
N GLY A 72 -5.17 -1.79 -2.56
CA GLY A 72 -4.83 -0.67 -1.69
C GLY A 72 -3.54 0.03 -2.11
N GLY A 73 -2.50 -0.75 -2.40
CA GLY A 73 -1.21 -0.26 -2.89
C GLY A 73 -1.33 0.46 -4.23
N ILE A 74 -1.97 -0.18 -5.22
CA ILE A 74 -2.19 0.40 -6.55
C ILE A 74 -2.99 1.70 -6.46
N ARG A 75 -4.07 1.76 -5.66
CA ARG A 75 -4.84 3.00 -5.46
C ARG A 75 -3.97 4.12 -4.91
N THR A 76 -3.13 3.82 -3.92
CA THR A 76 -2.24 4.80 -3.31
C THR A 76 -1.19 5.28 -4.30
N PHE A 77 -0.62 4.35 -5.09
CA PHE A 77 0.29 4.65 -6.18
C PHE A 77 -0.35 5.56 -7.22
N TRP A 78 -1.59 5.32 -7.66
CA TRP A 78 -2.26 6.19 -8.64
C TRP A 78 -2.59 7.57 -8.10
N LYS A 79 -2.96 7.70 -6.82
CA LYS A 79 -3.12 9.01 -6.17
C LYS A 79 -1.79 9.77 -6.15
N PHE A 80 -0.73 9.06 -5.80
CA PHE A 80 0.63 9.59 -5.77
C PHE A 80 1.07 10.03 -7.18
N TYR A 81 0.93 9.15 -8.17
CA TYR A 81 1.26 9.41 -9.58
C TYR A 81 0.53 10.65 -10.09
N ARG A 82 -0.79 10.74 -9.84
CA ARG A 82 -1.59 11.90 -10.26
C ARG A 82 -1.16 13.21 -9.60
N ALA A 83 -0.73 13.16 -8.34
CA ALA A 83 -0.31 14.36 -7.62
C ALA A 83 1.06 14.90 -8.07
N TYR A 84 2.00 14.00 -8.38
CA TYR A 84 3.41 14.38 -8.57
C TYR A 84 3.96 14.13 -9.98
N LEU A 85 3.50 13.08 -10.66
CA LEU A 85 4.06 12.59 -11.94
C LEU A 85 3.21 12.94 -13.16
N ASP A 86 1.88 12.97 -13.04
CA ASP A 86 0.91 13.24 -14.13
C ASP A 86 0.81 14.73 -14.51
N ASN A 87 1.70 15.58 -13.99
CA ASN A 87 1.72 17.00 -14.29
C ASN A 87 2.49 17.25 -15.59
N LYS A 88 2.02 18.19 -16.42
CA LYS A 88 2.71 18.61 -17.67
C LYS A 88 4.19 18.98 -17.46
N LYS A 89 4.54 19.42 -16.26
CA LYS A 89 5.91 19.61 -15.78
C LYS A 89 6.05 18.80 -14.49
N PRO A 90 6.83 17.71 -14.48
CA PRO A 90 6.97 16.88 -13.29
C PRO A 90 7.65 17.66 -12.17
N ASN A 91 7.14 17.51 -10.94
CA ASN A 91 7.68 18.20 -9.78
C ASN A 91 8.92 17.48 -9.25
N LEU A 92 10.00 18.22 -8.99
CA LEU A 92 11.22 17.68 -8.36
C LEU A 92 10.95 17.02 -6.99
N ILE A 93 9.84 17.39 -6.35
CA ILE A 93 9.39 16.92 -5.04
C ILE A 93 9.36 15.39 -4.93
N TRP A 94 9.04 14.67 -6.00
CA TRP A 94 9.06 13.20 -5.94
C TRP A 94 10.46 12.64 -5.70
N TYR A 95 11.44 13.14 -6.45
CA TYR A 95 12.82 12.68 -6.33
C TYR A 95 13.36 12.95 -4.92
N THR A 96 13.05 14.14 -4.36
CA THR A 96 13.50 14.49 -3.00
C THR A 96 12.85 13.61 -1.93
N GLN A 97 11.59 13.20 -2.08
CA GLN A 97 10.94 12.25 -1.16
C GLN A 97 11.66 10.90 -1.12
N ILE A 98 12.10 10.36 -2.26
CA ILE A 98 12.88 9.12 -2.30
C ILE A 98 14.21 9.28 -1.53
N PHE A 99 14.92 10.38 -1.75
CA PHE A 99 16.20 10.64 -1.07
C PHE A 99 16.03 10.78 0.45
N VAL A 100 14.98 11.48 0.91
CA VAL A 100 14.70 11.61 2.35
C VAL A 100 14.38 10.26 2.97
N VAL A 101 13.57 9.44 2.32
CA VAL A 101 13.25 8.09 2.82
C VAL A 101 14.49 7.20 2.84
N ALA A 102 15.31 7.23 1.79
CA ALA A 102 16.57 6.48 1.74
C ALA A 102 17.56 6.93 2.83
N SER A 103 17.67 8.25 3.06
CA SER A 103 18.48 8.82 4.14
C SER A 103 17.97 8.40 5.52
N LEU A 104 16.65 8.38 5.74
CA LEU A 104 16.05 7.92 6.99
C LEU A 104 16.32 6.44 7.23
N ILE A 105 16.15 5.59 6.21
CA ILE A 105 16.47 4.16 6.29
C ILE A 105 17.95 3.99 6.61
N ASN A 106 18.84 4.74 5.94
CA ASN A 106 20.25 4.67 6.23
C ASN A 106 20.57 5.07 7.67
N PHE A 107 19.94 6.14 8.15
CA PHE A 107 20.12 6.62 9.51
C PHE A 107 19.64 5.60 10.57
N VAL A 108 18.44 5.03 10.40
CA VAL A 108 17.85 4.12 11.38
C VAL A 108 18.55 2.76 11.40
N PHE A 109 18.88 2.19 10.24
CA PHE A 109 19.39 0.82 10.16
C PHE A 109 20.91 0.71 10.19
N PHE A 110 21.63 1.69 9.65
CA PHE A 110 23.10 1.63 9.58
C PHE A 110 23.73 2.63 10.54
N ALA A 111 23.32 3.90 10.49
CA ALA A 111 23.99 4.93 11.28
C ALA A 111 23.72 4.82 12.79
N MET A 112 22.48 4.55 13.22
CA MET A 112 22.11 4.46 14.64
C MET A 112 22.75 3.28 15.39
N PRO A 113 22.82 2.05 14.82
CA PRO A 113 23.46 0.93 15.52
C PRO A 113 24.97 1.09 15.73
N ASP A 114 25.69 1.66 14.76
CA ASP A 114 27.13 1.95 14.87
C ASP A 114 27.43 3.03 15.91
N ARG A 115 26.45 3.91 16.10
CA ARG A 115 26.45 5.03 17.02
C ARG A 115 26.12 4.55 18.44
N LYS A 116 27.13 4.04 19.17
CA LYS A 116 27.01 3.61 20.59
C LYS A 116 27.11 4.74 21.62
N GLN A 117 27.62 5.91 21.19
CA GLN A 117 27.95 7.09 22.01
C GLN A 117 26.74 7.68 22.77
N TYR A 118 25.56 7.55 22.17
CA TYR A 118 24.30 8.22 22.52
C TYR A 118 23.51 7.47 23.60
N LYS A 119 23.95 6.27 23.99
CA LYS A 119 23.28 5.46 25.02
C LYS A 119 23.45 6.04 26.43
N TRP A 120 24.56 6.74 26.66
CA TRP A 120 24.99 7.19 27.99
C TRP A 120 25.11 8.70 28.10
N ALA A 121 25.13 9.43 26.97
CA ALA A 121 25.18 10.88 26.96
C ALA A 121 23.76 11.46 26.93
N LYS A 122 23.39 12.20 27.98
CA LYS A 122 22.16 13.00 27.99
C LYS A 122 22.45 14.29 27.24
N TYR A 123 21.81 14.47 26.09
CA TYR A 123 21.86 15.75 25.38
C TYR A 123 21.01 16.77 26.15
N HIS A 124 21.44 18.04 26.10
CA HIS A 124 20.77 19.15 26.76
C HIS A 124 19.33 19.32 26.29
#